data_AF-D2PTZ1-F1
#
_entry.id   AF-D2PTZ1-F1
#
_cell.length_a   1.000
_cell.length_b   1.000
_cell.length_c   1.000
_cell.angle_alpha   90.00
_cell.angle_beta   90.00
_cell.angle_gamma   90.00
#
_symmetry.space_group_name_H-M   'P 1'
#
loop_
_entity.id
_entity.type
_entity.pdbx_description
1 polymer ?
#
loop_
_entity_poly.entity_id
_entity_poly.type
_entity_poly.pdbx_seq_one_letter_code
_entity_poly.pdbx_strand_id
1 'polypeptide(L)'
;MAVLEVVNVAVIGWFVFGALDAPVSAANAAGFLASAGLLLVGAAYWMAKLGQVRSALRRPRHLEAFRLVRIACLVGLLAAGVVVAAAVGDPARRFVPGLTLFLLAVAEYVNYFHWQLMYDNRADLQRLFRTRRLARAHLHRDLHPG
;
A
#
# COMPACT_ATOMS: atom_id res chain seq x y z
N MET A 1 0.81 -14.77 -6.11
CA MET A 1 0.45 -13.43 -5.58
C MET A 1 1.19 -13.12 -4.29
N ALA A 2 0.97 -13.83 -3.16
CA ALA A 2 1.73 -13.52 -1.92
C ALA A 2 3.26 -13.69 -2.04
N VAL A 3 3.73 -14.71 -2.76
CA VAL A 3 5.16 -14.89 -3.08
C VAL A 3 5.69 -13.73 -3.93
N LEU A 4 4.88 -13.20 -4.84
CA LEU A 4 5.27 -12.06 -5.69
C LEU A 4 5.46 -10.79 -4.86
N GLU A 5 4.62 -10.55 -3.85
CA GLU A 5 4.76 -9.37 -2.99
C GLU A 5 5.96 -9.47 -2.04
N VAL A 6 6.22 -10.65 -1.48
CA VAL A 6 7.44 -10.88 -0.66
C VAL A 6 8.70 -10.71 -1.52
N VAL A 7 8.68 -11.21 -2.76
CA VAL A 7 9.75 -10.97 -3.73
C VAL A 7 9.85 -9.48 -4.08
N ASN A 8 8.74 -8.78 -4.29
CA ASN A 8 8.75 -7.32 -4.53
C ASN A 8 9.38 -6.57 -3.36
N VAL A 9 9.05 -6.90 -2.11
CA VAL A 9 9.67 -6.28 -0.93
C VAL A 9 11.19 -6.50 -0.93
N ALA A 10 11.62 -7.74 -1.19
CA ALA A 10 13.06 -8.06 -1.25
C ALA A 10 13.76 -7.34 -2.41
N VAL A 11 13.15 -7.29 -3.58
CA VAL A 11 13.67 -6.62 -4.78
C VAL A 11 13.74 -5.10 -4.57
N ILE A 12 12.70 -4.48 -4.02
CA ILE A 12 12.67 -3.04 -3.71
C ILE A 12 13.76 -2.73 -2.68
N GLY A 13 13.91 -3.54 -1.63
CA GLY A 13 14.95 -3.36 -0.62
C GLY A 13 16.35 -3.47 -1.20
N TRP A 14 16.62 -4.53 -1.97
CA TRP A 14 17.90 -4.71 -2.65
C TRP A 14 18.19 -3.60 -3.67
N PHE A 15 17.19 -3.18 -4.43
CA PHE A 15 17.36 -2.12 -5.42
C PHE A 15 17.71 -0.78 -4.74
N VAL A 16 16.99 -0.42 -3.68
CA VAL A 16 17.19 0.86 -3.00
C VAL A 16 18.48 0.89 -2.19
N PHE A 17 18.75 -0.14 -1.38
CA PHE A 17 19.91 -0.14 -0.48
C PHE A 17 21.16 -0.80 -1.06
N GLY A 18 21.02 -1.66 -2.07
CA GLY A 18 22.12 -2.33 -2.74
C GLY A 18 22.50 -1.66 -4.06
N ALA A 19 21.56 -1.56 -5.01
CA ALA A 19 21.85 -1.06 -6.35
C ALA A 19 21.98 0.48 -6.43
N LEU A 20 21.12 1.21 -5.71
CA LEU A 20 21.17 2.67 -5.61
C LEU A 20 22.08 3.19 -4.50
N ASP A 21 22.66 2.28 -3.71
CA ASP A 21 23.52 2.59 -2.55
C ASP A 21 22.91 3.66 -1.63
N ALA A 22 21.59 3.63 -1.47
CA ALA A 22 20.91 4.60 -0.61
C ALA A 22 21.36 4.39 0.84
N PRO A 23 21.68 5.47 1.57
CA PRO A 23 22.14 5.32 2.95
C PRO A 23 21.03 4.72 3.81
N VAL A 24 21.40 3.80 4.69
CA VAL A 24 20.49 3.20 5.68
C VAL A 24 20.23 4.20 6.81
N SER A 25 19.48 5.25 6.48
CA SER A 25 19.05 6.29 7.40
C SER A 25 17.67 5.96 7.99
N ALA A 26 17.32 6.59 9.12
CA ALA A 26 15.99 6.43 9.72
C ALA A 26 14.85 6.77 8.73
N ALA A 27 15.02 7.81 7.90
CA ALA A 27 14.03 8.19 6.89
C ALA A 27 13.88 7.13 5.78
N ASN A 28 14.99 6.60 5.28
CA ASN A 28 14.96 5.57 4.22
C ASN A 28 14.40 4.25 4.74
N ALA A 29 14.78 3.85 5.96
CA ALA A 29 14.21 2.69 6.63
C ALA A 29 12.72 2.86 6.91
N ALA A 30 12.28 4.02 7.40
CA ALA A 30 10.87 4.29 7.68
C ALA A 30 10.00 4.24 6.41
N GLY A 31 10.46 4.88 5.32
CA GLY A 31 9.76 4.82 4.03
C GLY A 31 9.68 3.40 3.47
N PHE A 32 10.79 2.65 3.53
CA PHE A 32 10.83 1.25 3.10
C PHE A 32 9.90 0.37 3.91
N LEU A 33 9.95 0.44 5.25
CA LEU A 33 9.10 -0.37 6.13
C LEU A 33 7.62 -0.06 5.95
N ALA A 34 7.26 1.21 5.76
CA ALA A 34 5.88 1.61 5.46
C ALA A 34 5.40 0.99 4.15
N SER A 35 6.20 1.08 3.08
CA SER A 35 5.88 0.50 1.78
C SER A 35 5.77 -1.02 1.84
N ALA A 36 6.77 -1.68 2.44
CA ALA A 36 6.80 -3.13 2.59
C ALA A 36 5.61 -3.65 3.41
N GLY A 37 5.29 -2.99 4.52
CA GLY A 37 4.14 -3.34 5.37
C GLY A 37 2.83 -3.28 4.58
N LEU A 38 2.63 -2.26 3.76
CA LEU A 38 1.44 -2.11 2.93
C LEU A 38 1.33 -3.15 1.81
N LEU A 39 2.45 -3.50 1.16
CA LEU A 39 2.47 -4.59 0.18
C LEU A 39 2.08 -5.92 0.82
N LEU A 40 2.57 -6.20 2.03
CA LEU A 40 2.20 -7.41 2.78
C LEU A 40 0.71 -7.42 3.18
N VAL A 41 0.18 -6.27 3.61
CA VAL A 41 -1.25 -6.12 3.90
C VAL A 41 -2.10 -6.32 2.64
N GLY A 42 -1.67 -5.76 1.51
CA GLY A 42 -2.30 -5.96 0.21
C GLY A 42 -2.30 -7.43 -0.21
N ALA A 43 -1.17 -8.11 -0.04
CA ALA A 43 -1.04 -9.55 -0.30
C ALA A 43 -2.03 -10.37 0.55
N ALA A 44 -2.11 -10.08 1.85
CA ALA A 44 -3.02 -10.75 2.77
C ALA A 44 -4.49 -10.53 2.39
N TYR A 45 -4.86 -9.31 1.99
CA TYR A 45 -6.21 -9.00 1.50
C TYR A 45 -6.56 -9.81 0.24
N TRP A 46 -5.67 -9.84 -0.76
CA TRP A 46 -5.91 -10.60 -1.99
C TRP A 46 -5.98 -12.11 -1.75
N MET A 47 -5.19 -12.65 -0.83
CA MET A 47 -5.33 -14.05 -0.40
C MET A 47 -6.70 -14.33 0.21
N ALA A 48 -7.18 -13.47 1.12
CA ALA A 48 -8.50 -13.61 1.72
C ALA A 48 -9.62 -13.52 0.67
N LYS A 49 -9.48 -12.61 -0.30
CA LYS A 49 -10.43 -12.45 -1.42
C LYS A 49 -10.41 -13.64 -2.38
N LEU A 50 -9.25 -14.20 -2.69
CA LEU A 50 -9.15 -15.41 -3.52
C LEU A 50 -9.78 -16.62 -2.81
N GLY A 51 -9.58 -16.73 -1.49
CA GLY A 51 -10.24 -17.73 -0.66
C GLY A 51 -11.77 -17.58 -0.65
N GLN A 52 -12.28 -16.35 -0.64
CA GLN A 52 -13.71 -16.07 -0.78
C GLN A 52 -14.28 -16.59 -2.11
N VAL A 53 -13.65 -16.24 -3.23
CA VAL A 53 -14.10 -16.64 -4.57
C VAL A 53 -14.09 -18.16 -4.72
N ARG A 54 -13.01 -18.82 -4.26
CA ARG A 54 -12.88 -20.28 -4.32
C ARG A 54 -13.88 -21.01 -3.42
N SER A 55 -14.28 -20.41 -2.31
CA SER A 55 -15.20 -21.01 -1.33
C SER A 55 -16.65 -20.55 -1.52
N ALA A 56 -16.95 -19.78 -2.58
CA ALA A 56 -18.25 -19.14 -2.84
C ALA A 56 -18.83 -18.39 -1.61
N LEU A 57 -17.98 -17.86 -0.74
CA LEU A 57 -18.41 -17.18 0.48
C LEU A 57 -18.97 -15.80 0.14
N ARG A 58 -20.10 -15.43 0.76
CA ARG A 58 -20.70 -14.09 0.57
C ARG A 58 -19.80 -12.93 1.03
N ARG A 59 -18.85 -13.18 1.95
CA ARG A 59 -17.92 -12.15 2.47
C ARG A 59 -16.52 -12.74 2.72
N PRO A 60 -15.45 -11.93 2.61
CA PRO A 60 -14.11 -12.34 3.04
C PRO A 60 -14.10 -12.69 4.53
N ARG A 61 -13.41 -13.77 4.91
CA ARG A 61 -13.16 -14.10 6.32
C ARG A 61 -12.27 -13.02 6.95
N HIS A 62 -12.49 -12.71 8.24
CA HIS A 62 -11.70 -11.77 9.06
C HIS A 62 -11.79 -10.27 8.69
N LEU A 63 -12.92 -9.79 8.17
CA LEU A 63 -13.16 -8.35 7.91
C LEU A 63 -12.88 -7.43 9.12
N GLU A 64 -13.07 -7.90 10.34
CA GLU A 64 -12.77 -7.12 11.56
C GLU A 64 -11.27 -6.96 11.80
N ALA A 65 -10.46 -7.98 11.49
CA ALA A 65 -9.01 -7.88 11.53
C ALA A 65 -8.50 -6.83 10.53
N PHE A 66 -9.12 -6.73 9.34
CA PHE A 66 -8.78 -5.70 8.37
C PHE A 66 -9.11 -4.27 8.83
N ARG A 67 -10.09 -4.08 9.72
CA ARG A 67 -10.32 -2.76 10.34
C ARG A 67 -9.19 -2.37 11.28
N LEU A 68 -8.71 -3.32 12.09
CA LEU A 68 -7.57 -3.10 12.98
C LEU A 68 -6.29 -2.85 12.18
N VAL A 69 -6.07 -3.63 11.12
CA VAL A 69 -4.94 -3.45 10.19
C VAL A 69 -5.00 -2.09 9.52
N ARG A 70 -6.19 -1.57 9.16
CA ARG A 70 -6.32 -0.21 8.62
C ARG A 70 -5.82 0.85 9.61
N ILE A 71 -6.22 0.75 10.89
CA ILE A 71 -5.77 1.68 11.93
C ILE A 71 -4.26 1.55 12.13
N ALA A 72 -3.74 0.32 12.20
CA ALA A 72 -2.31 0.07 12.32
C ALA A 72 -1.51 0.65 11.13
N CYS A 73 -2.01 0.49 9.90
CA CYS A 73 -1.39 1.08 8.70
C CYS A 73 -1.41 2.60 8.76
N LEU A 74 -2.52 3.21 9.18
CA LEU A 74 -2.62 4.67 9.30
C LEU A 74 -1.65 5.20 10.36
N VAL A 75 -1.60 4.58 11.53
CA VAL A 75 -0.65 4.96 12.60
C VAL A 75 0.79 4.77 12.13
N GLY A 76 1.08 3.66 11.46
CA GLY A 76 2.40 3.38 10.88
C GLY A 76 2.81 4.41 9.82
N LEU A 77 1.89 4.82 8.95
CA LEU A 77 2.13 5.88 7.96
C LEU A 77 2.35 7.24 8.62
N LEU A 78 1.59 7.60 9.65
CA LEU A 78 1.81 8.85 10.38
C LEU A 78 3.18 8.86 11.06
N ALA A 79 3.55 7.77 11.73
CA ALA A 79 4.86 7.62 12.36
C ALA A 79 6.01 7.70 11.34
N ALA A 80 5.90 6.96 10.22
CA ALA A 80 6.87 7.02 9.14
C ALA A 80 6.95 8.42 8.53
N GLY A 81 5.82 9.08 8.33
CA GLY A 81 5.73 10.45 7.82
C GLY A 81 6.46 11.46 8.69
N VAL A 82 6.33 11.35 10.03
CA VAL A 82 7.08 12.20 10.97
C VAL A 82 8.60 11.99 10.82
N VAL A 83 9.04 10.72 10.74
CA VAL A 83 10.47 10.39 10.60
C VAL A 83 11.03 10.90 9.27
N VAL A 84 10.29 10.73 8.17
CA VAL A 84 10.70 11.25 6.85
C VAL A 84 10.70 12.78 6.84
N ALA A 85 9.66 13.43 7.39
CA ALA A 85 9.55 14.89 7.43
C ALA A 85 10.69 15.53 8.23
N ALA A 86 11.09 14.91 9.36
CA ALA A 86 12.22 15.37 10.16
C ALA A 86 13.55 15.38 9.38
N ALA A 87 13.67 14.57 8.32
CA ALA A 87 14.88 14.48 7.50
C ALA A 87 14.90 15.47 6.33
N VAL A 88 13.80 16.21 6.05
CA VAL A 88 13.69 17.13 4.91
C VAL A 88 14.71 18.29 4.97
N GLY A 89 15.19 18.61 6.17
CA GLY A 89 16.23 19.63 6.38
C GLY A 89 17.65 19.19 6.02
N ASP A 90 17.89 17.92 5.67
CA ASP A 90 19.21 17.42 5.31
C ASP A 90 19.70 18.04 3.97
N PRO A 91 20.77 18.86 3.97
CA PRO A 91 21.30 19.49 2.77
C PRO A 91 21.78 18.47 1.72
N ALA A 92 22.22 17.30 2.17
CA ALA A 92 22.69 16.22 1.30
C ALA A 92 21.52 15.43 0.68
N ARG A 93 20.28 15.74 1.03
CA ARG A 93 19.05 15.13 0.48
C ARG A 93 19.04 13.61 0.55
N ARG A 94 19.69 13.03 1.56
CA ARG A 94 19.84 11.56 1.69
C ARG A 94 18.51 10.86 1.99
N PHE A 95 17.49 11.61 2.37
CA PHE A 95 16.13 11.15 2.66
C PHE A 95 15.28 10.90 1.40
N VAL A 96 15.73 11.31 0.21
CA VAL A 96 14.91 11.25 -1.02
C VAL A 96 14.39 9.84 -1.31
N PRO A 97 15.19 8.75 -1.25
CA PRO A 97 14.68 7.39 -1.46
C PRO A 97 13.57 7.01 -0.48
N GLY A 98 13.74 7.33 0.81
CA GLY A 98 12.76 7.14 1.86
C GLY A 98 11.46 7.91 1.62
N LEU A 99 11.58 9.16 1.20
CA LEU A 99 10.41 9.98 0.81
C LEU A 99 9.67 9.36 -0.37
N THR A 100 10.37 8.91 -1.42
CA THR A 100 9.74 8.25 -2.57
C THR A 100 9.00 6.98 -2.16
N LEU A 101 9.62 6.12 -1.35
CA LEU A 101 8.99 4.90 -0.83
C LEU A 101 7.81 5.21 0.09
N PHE A 102 7.92 6.25 0.92
CA PHE A 102 6.84 6.71 1.76
C PHE A 102 5.64 7.21 0.95
N LEU A 103 5.87 8.01 -0.10
CA LEU A 103 4.81 8.47 -0.99
C LEU A 103 4.14 7.29 -1.72
N LEU A 104 4.92 6.30 -2.14
CA LEU A 104 4.39 5.06 -2.72
C LEU A 104 3.51 4.31 -1.70
N ALA A 105 3.95 4.22 -0.44
CA ALA A 105 3.17 3.62 0.64
C ALA A 105 1.84 4.37 0.86
N VAL A 106 1.87 5.71 0.92
CA VAL A 106 0.64 6.51 1.05
C VAL A 106 -0.30 6.25 -0.14
N ALA A 107 0.24 6.23 -1.36
CA ALA A 107 -0.54 5.92 -2.55
C ALA A 107 -1.18 4.54 -2.47
N GLU A 108 -0.44 3.53 -2.01
CA GLU A 108 -0.92 2.15 -1.84
C GLU A 108 -1.99 2.04 -0.75
N TYR A 109 -1.84 2.76 0.37
CA TYR A 109 -2.86 2.83 1.41
C TYR A 109 -4.16 3.45 0.90
N VAL A 110 -4.05 4.57 0.17
CA VAL A 110 -5.21 5.20 -0.46
C VAL A 110 -5.86 4.24 -1.47
N ASN A 111 -5.03 3.53 -2.25
CA ASN A 111 -5.45 2.55 -3.25
C ASN A 111 -6.29 1.42 -2.62
N TYR A 112 -5.82 0.84 -1.51
CA TYR A 112 -6.51 -0.25 -0.84
C TYR A 112 -7.74 0.18 -0.04
N PHE A 113 -7.68 1.33 0.65
CA PHE A 113 -8.69 1.67 1.65
C PHE A 113 -9.71 2.70 1.20
N HIS A 114 -9.44 3.53 0.20
CA HIS A 114 -10.32 4.67 -0.15
C HIS A 114 -10.72 4.67 -1.62
N TRP A 115 -9.77 4.66 -2.55
CA TRP A 115 -10.02 4.87 -3.97
C TRP A 115 -9.19 3.89 -4.79
N GLN A 116 -9.82 3.13 -5.69
CA GLN A 116 -9.08 2.24 -6.57
C GLN A 116 -8.30 3.09 -7.60
N LEU A 117 -6.99 3.27 -7.39
CA LEU A 117 -6.12 4.06 -8.27
C LEU A 117 -5.57 3.22 -9.44
N MET A 118 -5.32 1.93 -9.22
CA MET A 118 -4.95 1.00 -10.30
C MET A 118 -6.21 0.34 -10.88
N TYR A 119 -6.59 0.79 -12.08
CA TYR A 119 -7.59 0.15 -12.92
C TYR A 119 -6.88 -0.84 -13.85
N ASP A 120 -6.84 -2.12 -13.47
CA ASP A 120 -6.23 -3.19 -14.28
C ASP A 120 -7.05 -3.55 -15.53
N ASN A 121 -8.24 -2.98 -15.73
CA ASN A 121 -9.12 -3.35 -16.83
C ASN A 121 -9.51 -2.15 -17.70
N ARG A 122 -9.39 -2.28 -19.02
CA ARG A 122 -9.71 -1.22 -20.01
C ARG A 122 -11.17 -0.74 -19.90
N ALA A 123 -12.07 -1.61 -19.46
CA ALA A 123 -13.47 -1.29 -19.21
C ALA A 123 -13.66 -0.31 -18.02
N ASP A 124 -12.83 -0.43 -16.97
CA ASP A 124 -12.92 0.47 -15.82
C ASP A 124 -12.28 1.83 -16.11
N LEU A 125 -11.20 1.86 -16.91
CA LEU A 125 -10.62 3.10 -17.44
C LEU A 125 -11.62 3.88 -18.29
N GLN A 126 -12.34 3.22 -19.21
CA GLN A 126 -13.41 3.87 -19.98
C GLN A 126 -14.53 4.41 -19.09
N ARG A 127 -14.87 3.70 -18.01
CA ARG A 127 -15.88 4.15 -17.04
C ARG A 127 -15.41 5.37 -16.25
N LEU A 128 -14.13 5.40 -15.87
CA LEU A 128 -13.50 6.54 -15.20
C LEU A 128 -13.49 7.78 -16.11
N PHE A 129 -13.05 7.63 -17.36
CA PHE A 129 -13.03 8.73 -18.34
C PHE A 129 -14.44 9.25 -18.65
N ARG A 130 -15.46 8.38 -18.67
CA ARG A 130 -16.84 8.77 -18.98
C ARG A 130 -17.57 9.43 -17.81
N THR A 131 -17.27 9.05 -16.57
CA THR A 131 -18.01 9.52 -15.39
C THR A 131 -17.24 10.50 -14.51
N ARG A 132 -15.92 10.66 -14.72
CA ARG A 132 -14.99 11.41 -13.86
C ARG A 132 -15.10 11.08 -12.36
N ARG A 133 -15.65 9.92 -12.03
CA ARG A 133 -15.83 9.44 -10.67
C ARG A 133 -14.92 8.25 -10.46
N LEU A 134 -14.00 8.38 -9.51
CA LEU A 134 -13.17 7.28 -9.05
C LEU A 134 -14.07 6.18 -8.45
N ALA A 135 -13.83 4.93 -8.84
CA ALA A 135 -14.50 3.77 -8.26
C ALA A 135 -14.08 3.64 -6.78
N ARG A 136 -15.09 3.51 -5.90
CA ARG A 136 -14.86 3.19 -4.49
C ARG A 136 -14.20 1.82 -4.38
N ALA A 137 -13.16 1.73 -3.56
CA ALA A 137 -12.43 0.48 -3.31
C ALA A 137 -13.40 -0.66 -2.93
N HIS A 138 -13.12 -1.88 -3.41
CA HIS A 138 -13.94 -3.07 -3.17
C HIS A 138 -14.28 -3.28 -1.68
N LEU A 139 -13.33 -2.99 -0.78
CA LEU A 139 -13.51 -3.09 0.67
C LEU A 139 -14.58 -2.14 1.23
N HIS A 140 -14.73 -0.95 0.65
CA HIS A 140 -15.76 0.01 1.07
C HIS A 140 -17.16 -0.39 0.59
N ARG A 141 -17.27 -1.07 -0.57
CA ARG A 141 -18.53 -1.70 -1.00
C ARG A 141 -18.93 -2.87 -0.09
N ASP A 142 -17.96 -3.67 0.35
CA ASP A 142 -18.24 -4.79 1.25
C ASP A 142 -18.63 -4.36 2.68
N LEU A 143 -18.18 -3.17 3.13
CA LEU A 143 -18.53 -2.62 4.45
C LEU A 143 -19.90 -1.95 4.51
N HIS A 144 -20.45 -1.50 3.38
CA HIS A 144 -21.79 -0.91 3.30
C HIS A 144 -22.62 -1.64 2.22
N PRO A 145 -23.10 -2.86 2.52
CA PRO A 145 -24.14 -3.45 1.70
C PRO A 145 -25.42 -2.67 1.99
N GLY A 146 -25.97 -2.04 0.95
CA GLY A 146 -27.34 -1.54 0.98
C GLY A 146 -28.34 -2.67 1.16
#